data_AF-D6XYF3-F1
#
_entry.id   AF-D6XYF3-F1
#
_cell.length_a   1.000
_cell.length_b   1.000
_cell.length_c   1.000
_cell.angle_alpha   90.00
_cell.angle_beta   90.00
_cell.angle_gamma   90.00
#
_symmetry.space_group_name_H-M   'P 1'
#
loop_
_entity.id
_entity.type
_entity.pdbx_description
1 polymer ?
#
loop_
_entity_poly.entity_id
_entity_poly.type
_entity_poly.pdbx_seq_one_letter_code
_entity_poly.pdbx_strand_id
1 'polypeptide(L)'
;MRKSKFIIFYLTLLSAVFLLNGMDFWREGQSALAMTGVLGSVLSLLSLIGYMKGRKWLVWTGIVLLSAFSIYIIGALVWTFTVGVATVFSAGLFLSLVTANVLSVMKLKEQTG
;
A
#
# COMPACT_ATOMS: atom_id res chain seq x y z
N MET A 1 21.05 9.38 -1.58
CA MET A 1 19.76 10.10 -1.37
C MET A 1 19.44 10.14 0.12
N ARG A 2 19.05 11.30 0.69
CA ARG A 2 18.53 11.38 2.08
C ARG A 2 17.36 10.40 2.23
N LYS A 3 17.37 9.53 3.26
CA LYS A 3 16.37 8.46 3.51
C LYS A 3 14.91 8.92 3.32
N SER A 4 14.61 10.17 3.65
CA SER A 4 13.28 10.78 3.50
C SER A 4 12.81 10.92 2.05
N LYS A 5 13.71 11.23 1.10
CA LYS A 5 13.34 11.36 -0.33
C LYS A 5 12.96 10.01 -0.94
N PHE A 6 13.59 8.93 -0.47
CA PHE A 6 13.31 7.57 -0.95
C PHE A 6 11.91 7.09 -0.52
N ILE A 7 11.52 7.35 0.73
CA ILE A 7 10.20 6.99 1.27
C ILE A 7 9.07 7.72 0.55
N ILE A 8 9.25 9.02 0.32
CA ILE A 8 8.26 9.84 -0.41
C ILE A 8 8.09 9.31 -1.84
N PHE A 9 9.20 9.04 -2.53
CA PHE A 9 9.18 8.48 -3.88
C PHE A 9 8.44 7.12 -3.90
N TYR A 10 8.75 6.26 -2.93
CA TYR A 10 8.17 4.92 -2.87
C TYR A 10 6.65 4.96 -2.58
N LEU A 11 6.19 5.73 -1.59
CA LEU A 11 4.77 5.86 -1.27
C LEU A 11 3.97 6.46 -2.44
N THR A 12 4.58 7.40 -3.17
CA THR A 12 3.97 7.99 -4.36
C THR A 12 3.84 6.95 -5.48
N LEU A 13 4.89 6.17 -5.73
CA LEU A 13 4.88 5.08 -6.70
C LEU A 13 3.81 4.04 -6.34
N LEU A 14 3.74 3.64 -5.06
CA LEU A 14 2.79 2.66 -4.56
C LEU A 14 1.35 3.13 -4.74
N SER A 15 1.07 4.40 -4.44
CA SER A 15 -0.24 5.00 -4.67
C SER A 15 -0.62 4.98 -6.16
N ALA A 16 0.32 5.31 -7.05
CA ALA A 16 0.09 5.27 -8.49
C ALA A 16 -0.20 3.85 -8.99
N VAL A 17 0.55 2.84 -8.51
CA VAL A 17 0.33 1.44 -8.86
C VAL A 17 -1.06 0.97 -8.42
N PHE A 18 -1.48 1.29 -7.19
CA PHE A 18 -2.82 0.94 -6.72
C PHE A 18 -3.94 1.60 -7.52
N LEU A 19 -3.75 2.87 -7.89
CA LEU A 19 -4.74 3.62 -8.64
C LEU A 19 -4.87 3.12 -10.09
N LEU A 20 -3.73 2.83 -10.74
CA LEU A 20 -3.71 2.22 -12.08
C LEU A 20 -4.38 0.84 -12.09
N ASN A 21 -4.01 -0.03 -11.15
CA ASN A 21 -4.66 -1.33 -11.00
C ASN A 21 -6.17 -1.18 -10.75
N GLY A 22 -6.57 -0.26 -9.87
CA GLY A 22 -7.98 0.02 -9.61
C GLY A 22 -8.75 0.45 -10.86
N MET A 23 -8.14 1.27 -11.72
CA MET A 23 -8.71 1.70 -13.00
C MET A 23 -8.81 0.55 -14.01
N ASP A 24 -7.81 -0.32 -14.08
CA ASP A 24 -7.82 -1.49 -14.97
C ASP A 24 -8.91 -2.47 -14.55
N PHE A 25 -9.03 -2.79 -13.26
CA PHE A 25 -10.13 -3.63 -12.76
C PHE A 25 -11.51 -2.99 -12.96
N TRP A 26 -11.61 -1.66 -12.90
CA TRP A 26 -12.86 -0.96 -13.19
C TRP A 26 -13.26 -1.16 -14.66
N ARG A 27 -12.30 -1.07 -15.58
CA ARG A 27 -12.52 -1.32 -17.02
C ARG A 27 -12.91 -2.76 -17.30
N GLU A 28 -12.38 -3.72 -16.55
CA GLU A 28 -12.71 -5.14 -16.66
C GLU A 28 -14.05 -5.52 -15.99
N GLY A 29 -14.79 -4.55 -15.44
CA GLY A 29 -16.07 -4.80 -14.75
C GLY A 29 -15.91 -5.46 -13.38
N GLN A 30 -14.69 -5.56 -12.86
CA GLN A 30 -14.37 -6.15 -11.56
C GLN A 30 -14.45 -5.09 -10.46
N SER A 31 -15.66 -4.61 -10.18
CA SER A 31 -15.92 -3.47 -9.28
C SER A 31 -15.33 -3.63 -7.87
N ALA A 32 -15.29 -4.87 -7.36
CA ALA A 32 -14.71 -5.17 -6.05
C ALA A 32 -13.18 -4.95 -6.02
N LEU A 33 -12.47 -5.38 -7.06
CA LEU A 33 -11.02 -5.20 -7.19
C LEU A 33 -10.66 -3.76 -7.59
N ALA A 34 -11.55 -3.08 -8.29
CA ALA A 34 -11.40 -1.66 -8.57
C ALA A 34 -11.47 -0.82 -7.27
N MET A 35 -12.47 -1.09 -6.42
CA MET A 35 -12.58 -0.45 -5.11
C MET A 35 -11.35 -0.71 -4.24
N THR A 36 -10.75 -1.91 -4.34
CA THR A 36 -9.54 -2.20 -3.57
C THR A 36 -8.32 -1.40 -4.03
N GLY A 37 -8.14 -1.22 -5.34
CA GLY A 37 -7.11 -0.32 -5.88
C GLY A 37 -7.28 1.12 -5.39
N VAL A 38 -8.51 1.65 -5.42
CA VAL A 38 -8.80 3.01 -4.93
C VAL A 38 -8.52 3.14 -3.42
N LEU A 39 -8.98 2.19 -2.61
CA LEU A 39 -8.74 2.19 -1.16
C LEU A 39 -7.25 2.10 -0.83
N GLY A 40 -6.49 1.23 -1.51
CA GLY A 40 -5.04 1.11 -1.34
C GLY A 40 -4.28 2.40 -1.66
N SER A 41 -4.71 3.12 -2.70
CA SER A 41 -4.15 4.43 -3.05
C SER A 41 -4.43 5.48 -1.97
N VAL A 42 -5.67 5.58 -1.48
CA VAL A 42 -6.06 6.53 -0.42
C VAL A 42 -5.26 6.29 0.87
N LEU A 43 -5.10 5.02 1.28
CA LEU A 43 -4.32 4.65 2.47
C LEU A 43 -2.82 4.96 2.32
N SER A 44 -2.27 4.77 1.12
CA SER A 44 -0.89 5.13 0.80
C SER A 44 -0.68 6.65 0.85
N LEU A 45 -1.64 7.43 0.35
CA LEU A 45 -1.62 8.89 0.44
C LEU A 45 -1.75 9.39 1.88
N LEU A 46 -2.60 8.76 2.70
CA LEU A 46 -2.71 9.05 4.13
C LEU A 46 -1.36 8.86 4.85
N SER A 47 -0.67 7.75 4.55
CA SER A 47 0.67 7.49 5.08
C SER A 47 1.69 8.53 4.61
N LEU A 48 1.62 8.94 3.34
CA LEU A 48 2.50 9.97 2.76
C LEU A 48 2.28 11.33 3.42
N ILE A 49 1.02 11.77 3.56
CA ILE A 49 0.66 13.03 4.21
C ILE A 49 1.10 13.00 5.68
N GLY A 50 0.86 11.88 6.37
CA GLY A 50 1.34 11.68 7.74
C GLY A 50 2.86 11.80 7.84
N TYR A 51 3.58 11.24 6.87
CA TYR A 51 5.04 11.28 6.81
C TYR A 51 5.56 12.71 6.58
N MET A 52 5.01 13.42 5.59
CA MET A 52 5.39 14.81 5.27
C MET A 52 5.08 15.78 6.40
N LYS A 53 3.94 15.61 7.08
CA LYS A 53 3.51 16.49 8.19
C LYS A 53 4.07 16.05 9.54
N GLY A 54 4.88 14.99 9.62
CA GLY A 54 5.38 14.43 10.87
C GLY A 54 4.29 13.89 11.82
N ARG A 55 3.06 13.72 11.34
CA ARG A 55 1.89 13.27 12.13
C ARG A 55 1.95 11.75 12.28
N LYS A 56 2.58 11.28 13.35
CA LYS A 56 2.82 9.85 13.61
C LYS A 56 1.55 8.99 13.53
N TRP A 57 0.43 9.47 14.08
CA TRP A 57 -0.82 8.71 14.07
C TRP A 57 -1.35 8.45 12.66
N LEU A 58 -1.28 9.42 11.74
CA LEU A 58 -1.70 9.25 10.34
C LEU A 58 -0.84 8.21 9.61
N VAL A 59 0.47 8.19 9.90
CA VAL A 59 1.39 7.20 9.34
C VAL A 59 1.04 5.81 9.84
N TRP A 60 0.85 5.65 11.15
CA TRP A 60 0.52 4.35 11.75
C TRP A 60 -0.85 3.84 11.28
N THR A 61 -1.87 4.69 11.27
CA THR A 61 -3.20 4.33 10.78
C THR A 61 -3.15 3.90 9.32
N GLY A 62 -2.44 4.66 8.47
CA GLY A 62 -2.28 4.30 7.07
C GLY A 62 -1.55 2.96 6.89
N ILE A 63 -0.45 2.72 7.61
CA ILE A 63 0.33 1.48 7.54
C ILE A 63 -0.45 0.26 8.03
N VAL A 64 -1.14 0.38 9.17
CA VAL A 64 -1.92 -0.72 9.77
C VAL A 64 -3.06 -1.12 8.84
N LEU A 65 -3.79 -0.12 8.32
CA LEU A 65 -4.88 -0.38 7.37
C LEU A 65 -4.34 -0.95 6.06
N LEU A 66 -3.23 -0.43 5.52
CA LEU A 66 -2.61 -0.96 4.31
C LEU A 66 -2.16 -2.42 4.49
N SER A 67 -1.61 -2.76 5.65
CA SER A 67 -1.18 -4.13 5.99
C SER A 67 -2.37 -5.09 6.12
N ALA A 68 -3.40 -4.70 6.87
CA ALA A 68 -4.60 -5.51 7.05
C ALA A 68 -5.33 -5.73 5.71
N PHE A 69 -5.39 -4.68 4.91
CA PHE A 69 -5.97 -4.72 3.58
C PHE A 69 -5.18 -5.63 2.63
N SER A 70 -3.85 -5.59 2.73
CA SER A 70 -2.99 -6.46 1.93
C SER A 70 -3.19 -7.94 2.26
N ILE A 71 -3.27 -8.29 3.55
CA ILE A 71 -3.52 -9.66 4.01
C ILE A 71 -4.89 -10.15 3.55
N TYR A 72 -5.92 -9.30 3.66
CA TYR A 72 -7.27 -9.63 3.19
C TYR A 72 -7.28 -10.00 1.70
N ILE A 73 -6.59 -9.21 0.85
CA ILE A 73 -6.57 -9.50 -0.58
C ILE A 73 -5.72 -10.73 -0.91
N ILE A 74 -4.61 -11.00 -0.19
CA ILE A 74 -3.87 -12.26 -0.33
C ILE A 74 -4.82 -13.45 -0.04
N GLY A 75 -5.57 -13.39 1.06
CA GLY A 75 -6.53 -14.44 1.41
C GLY A 75 -7.63 -14.61 0.36
N ALA A 76 -8.17 -13.52 -0.16
CA ALA A 76 -9.18 -13.54 -1.21
C ALA A 76 -8.62 -14.11 -2.54
N LEU A 77 -7.39 -13.74 -2.93
CA LEU A 77 -6.72 -14.21 -4.15
C LEU A 77 -6.44 -15.71 -4.12
N VAL A 78 -5.94 -16.22 -2.99
CA VAL A 78 -5.71 -17.67 -2.78
C VAL A 78 -7.01 -18.46 -2.95
N TRP A 79 -8.15 -17.85 -2.59
CA TRP A 79 -9.45 -18.49 -2.69
C TRP A 79 -10.09 -18.40 -4.09
N THR A 80 -9.66 -17.48 -4.96
CA THR A 80 -10.45 -17.09 -6.14
C THR A 80 -9.78 -17.23 -7.52
N PHE A 81 -8.45 -17.26 -7.68
CA PHE A 81 -7.85 -17.11 -9.03
C PHE A 81 -6.71 -18.05 -9.44
N THR A 82 -6.66 -18.30 -10.75
CA THR A 82 -5.59 -18.89 -11.55
C THR A 82 -4.39 -17.94 -11.73
N VAL A 83 -3.21 -18.54 -11.92
CA VAL A 83 -1.85 -18.02 -11.65
C VAL A 83 -1.48 -16.65 -12.26
N GLY A 84 -2.08 -16.22 -13.38
CA GLY A 84 -1.64 -15.03 -14.13
C GLY A 84 -1.95 -13.70 -13.45
N VAL A 85 -3.23 -13.41 -13.20
CA VAL A 85 -3.70 -12.13 -12.60
C VAL A 85 -3.23 -11.99 -11.15
N ALA A 86 -3.07 -13.12 -10.46
CA ALA A 86 -2.55 -13.16 -9.10
C ALA A 86 -1.11 -12.61 -8.99
N THR A 87 -0.25 -12.77 -10.01
CA THR A 87 1.17 -12.40 -9.89
C THR A 87 1.43 -10.89 -9.81
N VAL A 88 0.82 -10.10 -10.70
CA VAL A 88 1.01 -8.63 -10.72
C VAL A 88 0.39 -7.98 -9.47
N PHE A 89 -0.80 -8.45 -9.07
CA PHE A 89 -1.47 -7.94 -7.87
C PHE A 89 -0.72 -8.35 -6.58
N SER A 90 -0.24 -9.61 -6.51
CA SER A 90 0.57 -10.09 -5.38
C SER A 90 1.91 -9.35 -5.27
N ALA A 91 2.53 -8.95 -6.40
CA ALA A 91 3.73 -8.13 -6.38
C ALA A 91 3.46 -6.74 -5.79
N GLY A 92 2.34 -6.09 -6.16
CA GLY A 92 1.92 -4.82 -5.55
C GLY A 92 1.63 -4.92 -4.05
N LEU A 93 1.00 -6.03 -3.63
CA LEU A 93 0.75 -6.33 -2.21
C LEU A 93 2.03 -6.59 -1.43
N PHE A 94 2.96 -7.34 -2.00
CA PHE A 94 4.26 -7.61 -1.39
C PHE A 94 5.06 -6.31 -1.19
N LEU A 95 5.11 -5.45 -2.21
CA LEU A 95 5.76 -4.13 -2.12
C LEU A 95 5.09 -3.26 -1.05
N SER A 96 3.76 -3.33 -0.91
CA SER A 96 3.01 -2.59 0.13
C SER A 96 3.37 -3.05 1.54
N LEU A 97 3.44 -4.37 1.76
CA LEU A 97 3.84 -4.98 3.03
C LEU A 97 5.29 -4.64 3.39
N VAL A 98 6.21 -4.69 2.42
CA VAL A 98 7.61 -4.29 2.64
C VAL A 98 7.70 -2.82 3.04
N THR A 99 6.91 -1.95 2.42
CA THR A 99 6.88 -0.51 2.73
C THR A 99 6.33 -0.23 4.12
N ALA A 100 5.22 -0.88 4.47
CA ALA A 100 4.63 -0.84 5.78
C ALA A 100 5.64 -1.24 6.86
N ASN A 101 6.38 -2.33 6.63
CA ASN A 101 7.41 -2.80 7.56
C ASN A 101 8.59 -1.83 7.67
N VAL A 102 9.13 -1.34 6.55
CA VAL A 102 10.26 -0.41 6.56
C VAL A 102 9.89 0.90 7.28
N LEU A 103 8.70 1.44 7.04
CA LEU A 103 8.20 2.63 7.73
C LEU A 103 8.02 2.41 9.23
N SER A 104 7.47 1.26 9.62
CA SER A 104 7.27 0.87 11.03
C SER A 104 8.61 0.81 11.77
N VAL A 105 9.61 0.15 11.18
CA VAL A 105 10.96 0.03 11.75
C VAL A 105 11.66 1.39 11.85
N MET A 106 11.54 2.25 10.82
CA MET A 106 12.13 3.58 10.88
C MET A 106 11.51 4.47 11.95
N LYS A 107 10.18 4.37 12.16
CA LYS A 107 9.50 5.13 13.22
C LYS A 107 9.81 4.59 14.62
N LEU A 108 9.92 3.28 14.79
CA LEU A 108 10.39 2.67 16.05
C LEU A 108 11.80 3.17 16.40
N LYS A 109 12.70 3.23 15.42
CA LYS A 109 14.06 3.75 15.60
C LYS A 109 14.12 5.24 15.96
N GLU A 110 13.22 6.06 15.41
CA GLU A 110 13.05 7.47 15.81
C GLU A 110 12.45 7.66 17.21
N GLN A 111 11.91 6.61 17.83
CA GLN A 111 11.37 6.67 19.21
C GLN A 111 12.36 6.16 20.26
N THR A 112 13.39 5.41 19.86
CA THR A 112 14.38 4.79 20.76
C THR A 112 15.76 5.47 20.73
N GLY A 113 15.97 6.47 19.88
CA GLY A 113 17.18 7.32 19.86
C GLY A 113 16.81 8.78 20.00
#